data_AF-A0A2P9F987-F1
#
_entry.id   AF-A0A2P9F987-F1
#
_cell.length_a   1.000
_cell.length_b   1.000
_cell.length_c   1.000
_cell.angle_alpha   90.00
_cell.angle_beta   90.00
_cell.angle_gamma   90.00
#
_symmetry.space_group_name_H-M   'P 1'
#
loop_
_entity.id
_entity.type
_entity.pdbx_description
1 polymer ?
#
loop_
_entity_poly.entity_id
_entity_poly.type
_entity_poly.pdbx_seq_one_letter_code
_entity_poly.pdbx_strand_id
1 'polypeptide(L)'
;MTSVLSRRVAPILLFLQVAYIGLFAVLVTALPPDTAELDHTDTSMLDTALYAVTLLGIVIALVGAAAILGLEKVRARTPRPVRAGWLGVVALGQVAIAVLALINVFGQDPGPDVVFGAAMTVAALGIAAACISEARTAVPFGPHVQA
;
A
#
# COMPACT_ATOMS: atom_id res chain seq x y z
N MET A 1 -20.47 12.57 -5.22
CA MET A 1 -19.34 12.59 -6.18
C MET A 1 -18.10 11.85 -5.67
N THR A 2 -17.78 11.93 -4.38
CA THR A 2 -16.65 11.22 -3.74
C THR A 2 -16.69 9.68 -3.86
N SER A 3 -17.88 9.07 -3.88
CA SER A 3 -18.01 7.61 -3.98
C SER A 3 -17.63 7.02 -5.34
N VAL A 4 -17.74 7.78 -6.43
CA VAL A 4 -17.38 7.29 -7.78
C VAL A 4 -15.87 7.40 -7.99
N LEU A 5 -15.27 8.48 -7.46
CA LEU A 5 -13.84 8.70 -7.48
C LEU A 5 -13.11 7.64 -6.64
N SER A 6 -13.55 7.36 -5.40
CA SER A 6 -12.92 6.33 -4.57
C SER A 6 -13.06 4.93 -5.17
N ARG A 7 -14.18 4.63 -5.82
CA ARG A 7 -14.48 3.30 -6.36
C ARG A 7 -13.77 2.97 -7.67
N ARG A 8 -13.33 3.98 -8.43
CA ARG A 8 -12.59 3.79 -9.69
C ARG A 8 -11.12 4.18 -9.58
N VAL A 9 -10.81 5.28 -8.89
CA VAL A 9 -9.44 5.82 -8.84
C VAL A 9 -8.59 5.07 -7.82
N ALA A 10 -9.11 4.76 -6.63
CA ALA A 10 -8.34 4.02 -5.62
C ALA A 10 -7.83 2.64 -6.10
N PRO A 11 -8.64 1.78 -6.76
CA PRO A 11 -8.12 0.52 -7.29
C PRO A 11 -7.08 0.73 -8.40
N ILE A 12 -7.24 1.74 -9.26
CA ILE A 12 -6.24 2.06 -10.29
C ILE A 12 -4.91 2.49 -9.65
N LEU A 13 -4.96 3.36 -8.63
CA LEU A 13 -3.76 3.78 -7.90
C LEU A 13 -3.08 2.61 -7.18
N LEU A 14 -3.85 1.67 -6.61
CA LEU A 14 -3.31 0.45 -6.02
C LEU A 14 -2.62 -0.44 -7.07
N PHE A 15 -3.24 -0.63 -8.23
CA PHE A 15 -2.60 -1.38 -9.32
C PHE A 15 -1.34 -0.68 -9.84
N LEU A 16 -1.34 0.66 -9.90
CA LEU A 16 -0.16 1.43 -10.27
C LEU A 16 0.96 1.28 -9.24
N GLN A 17 0.65 1.27 -7.94
CA GLN A 17 1.64 0.97 -6.89
C GLN A 17 2.20 -0.45 -7.03
N VAL A 18 1.36 -1.44 -7.30
CA VAL A 18 1.83 -2.82 -7.53
C VAL A 18 2.73 -2.89 -8.76
N ALA A 19 2.36 -2.21 -9.85
CA ALA A 19 3.19 -2.12 -11.05
C ALA A 19 4.52 -1.41 -10.78
N TYR A 20 4.52 -0.34 -9.98
CA TYR A 20 5.72 0.38 -9.58
C TYR A 20 6.65 -0.48 -8.72
N ILE A 21 6.10 -1.18 -7.72
CA ILE A 21 6.86 -2.13 -6.88
C ILE A 21 7.45 -3.24 -7.75
N GLY A 22 6.66 -3.81 -8.66
CA GLY A 22 7.11 -4.85 -9.59
C GLY A 22 8.23 -4.36 -10.52
N LEU A 23 8.07 -3.17 -11.09
CA LEU A 23 9.09 -2.54 -11.93
C LEU A 23 10.38 -2.29 -11.15
N PHE A 24 10.28 -1.75 -9.93
CA PHE A 24 11.44 -1.49 -9.07
C PHE A 24 12.15 -2.78 -8.67
N ALA A 25 11.40 -3.82 -8.29
CA ALA A 25 11.97 -5.14 -8.00
C ALA A 25 12.69 -5.72 -9.21
N VAL A 26 12.08 -5.65 -10.41
CA VAL A 26 12.74 -6.07 -11.65
C VAL A 26 14.00 -5.25 -11.90
N LEU A 27 13.94 -3.93 -11.74
CA LEU A 27 15.08 -3.04 -11.97
C LEU A 27 16.26 -3.39 -11.04
N VAL A 28 16.00 -3.60 -9.74
CA VAL A 28 17.03 -4.00 -8.77
C VAL A 28 17.60 -5.38 -9.08
N THR A 29 16.78 -6.32 -9.56
CA THR A 29 17.28 -7.66 -9.94
C THR A 29 18.02 -7.68 -11.27
N ALA A 30 17.63 -6.85 -12.25
CA ALA A 30 18.18 -6.83 -13.60
C ALA A 30 19.37 -5.87 -13.76
N LEU A 31 19.38 -4.82 -12.95
CA LEU A 31 20.47 -3.84 -12.83
C LEU A 31 20.88 -3.80 -11.36
N PRO A 32 21.56 -4.85 -10.86
CA PRO A 32 22.13 -4.78 -9.53
C PRO A 32 23.02 -3.53 -9.47
N PRO A 33 22.85 -2.66 -8.46
CA PRO A 33 23.69 -1.49 -8.31
C PRO A 33 25.15 -1.95 -8.31
N ASP A 34 26.03 -1.18 -8.96
CA ASP A 34 27.47 -1.45 -9.00
C ASP A 34 28.07 -1.15 -7.62
N THR A 35 27.81 -2.04 -6.68
CA THR A 35 28.16 -1.91 -5.26
C THR A 35 29.53 -2.53 -5.01
N ALA A 36 30.52 -2.18 -5.82
CA ALA A 36 31.91 -2.53 -5.56
C ALA A 36 32.42 -1.98 -4.20
N GLU A 37 31.67 -1.06 -3.56
CA GLU A 37 31.91 -0.53 -2.20
C GLU A 37 31.10 -1.20 -1.07
N LEU A 38 30.12 -2.07 -1.34
CA LEU A 38 29.44 -2.87 -0.30
C LEU A 38 30.03 -4.29 -0.29
N ASP A 39 31.35 -4.39 -0.28
CA ASP A 39 32.00 -5.61 0.19
C ASP A 39 31.77 -5.68 1.70
N HIS A 40 31.27 -6.83 2.18
CA HIS A 40 30.95 -7.15 3.59
C HIS A 40 29.51 -6.91 4.06
N THR A 41 28.53 -7.48 3.39
CA THR A 41 27.42 -8.11 4.14
C THR A 41 27.02 -9.36 3.40
N ASP A 42 27.38 -10.54 3.94
CA ASP A 42 26.77 -11.80 3.55
C ASP A 42 25.26 -11.63 3.69
N THR A 43 24.55 -11.34 2.59
CA THR A 43 23.09 -11.31 2.58
C THR A 43 22.63 -12.72 2.89
N SER A 44 22.24 -12.95 4.14
CA SER A 44 21.71 -14.22 4.60
C SER A 44 20.55 -14.62 3.69
N MET A 45 20.48 -15.91 3.32
CA MET A 45 19.31 -16.43 2.59
C MET A 45 18.00 -16.13 3.35
N LEU A 46 18.07 -16.00 4.68
CA LEU A 46 16.94 -15.60 5.52
C LEU A 46 16.50 -14.16 5.23
N ASP A 47 17.43 -13.21 5.10
CA ASP A 47 17.10 -11.80 4.83
C ASP A 47 16.49 -11.63 3.44
N THR A 48 17.02 -12.35 2.46
CA THR A 48 16.47 -12.37 1.10
C THR A 48 15.06 -12.98 1.08
N ALA A 49 14.84 -14.08 1.81
CA ALA A 49 13.54 -14.71 1.93
C ALA A 49 12.52 -13.82 2.66
N LEU A 50 12.93 -13.17 3.76
CA LEU A 50 12.09 -12.23 4.51
C LEU A 50 11.70 -11.03 3.65
N TYR A 51 12.63 -10.48 2.88
CA TYR A 51 12.35 -9.40 1.94
C TYR A 51 11.31 -9.83 0.89
N ALA A 52 11.52 -10.99 0.24
CA ALA A 52 10.61 -11.51 -0.76
C ALA A 52 9.21 -11.81 -0.21
N VAL A 53 9.13 -12.44 0.97
CA VAL A 53 7.85 -12.75 1.65
C VAL A 53 7.12 -11.47 2.05
N THR A 54 7.84 -10.48 2.57
CA THR A 54 7.27 -9.18 2.94
C THR A 54 6.71 -8.47 1.71
N LEU A 55 7.48 -8.44 0.61
CA LEU A 55 7.08 -7.81 -0.64
C LEU A 55 5.86 -8.50 -1.25
N LEU A 56 5.84 -9.84 -1.26
CA LEU A 56 4.69 -10.62 -1.69
C LEU A 56 3.44 -10.34 -0.83
N GLY A 57 3.62 -10.26 0.50
CA GLY A 57 2.56 -9.93 1.45
C GLY A 57 1.96 -8.55 1.18
N ILE A 58 2.79 -7.55 0.91
CA ILE A 58 2.35 -6.20 0.53
C ILE A 58 1.54 -6.25 -0.78
N VAL A 59 2.04 -6.92 -1.81
CA VAL A 59 1.33 -7.04 -3.09
C VAL A 59 -0.04 -7.70 -2.91
N ILE A 60 -0.12 -8.79 -2.14
CA ILE A 60 -1.39 -9.46 -1.84
C ILE A 60 -2.35 -8.52 -1.09
N ALA A 61 -1.85 -7.77 -0.11
CA ALA A 61 -2.64 -6.80 0.65
C ALA A 61 -3.25 -5.72 -0.27
N LEU A 62 -2.42 -5.13 -1.15
CA LEU A 62 -2.82 -4.08 -2.09
C LEU A 62 -3.81 -4.59 -3.14
N VAL A 63 -3.54 -5.75 -3.75
CA VAL A 63 -4.44 -6.38 -4.73
C VAL A 63 -5.77 -6.77 -4.07
N GLY A 64 -5.72 -7.32 -2.85
CA GLY A 64 -6.91 -7.64 -2.07
C GLY A 64 -7.77 -6.41 -1.78
N ALA A 65 -7.16 -5.29 -1.39
CA ALA A 65 -7.88 -4.03 -1.19
C ALA A 65 -8.45 -3.48 -2.50
N ALA A 66 -7.70 -3.54 -3.60
CA ALA A 66 -8.17 -3.11 -4.92
C ALA A 66 -9.38 -3.94 -5.36
N ALA A 67 -9.35 -5.26 -5.15
CA ALA A 67 -10.46 -6.15 -5.45
C ALA A 67 -11.70 -5.84 -4.58
N ILE A 68 -11.52 -5.60 -3.28
CA ILE A 68 -12.61 -5.23 -2.36
C ILE A 68 -13.26 -3.89 -2.75
N LEU A 69 -12.46 -2.92 -3.19
CA LEU A 69 -12.93 -1.57 -3.55
C LEU A 69 -13.55 -1.52 -4.95
N GLY A 70 -12.93 -2.22 -5.92
CA GLY A 70 -13.30 -2.16 -7.34
C GLY A 70 -14.31 -3.20 -7.79
N LEU A 71 -14.36 -4.39 -7.16
CA LEU A 71 -15.24 -5.48 -7.57
C LEU A 71 -16.41 -5.65 -6.61
N GLU A 72 -17.62 -5.32 -7.07
CA GLU A 72 -18.86 -5.50 -6.31
C GLU A 72 -19.08 -6.96 -5.87
N LYS A 73 -18.75 -7.91 -6.75
CA LYS A 73 -18.88 -9.35 -6.50
C LYS A 73 -18.00 -9.83 -5.33
N VAL A 74 -16.78 -9.29 -5.22
CA VAL A 74 -15.86 -9.59 -4.11
C VAL A 74 -16.37 -8.90 -2.85
N ARG A 75 -16.72 -7.62 -2.95
CA ARG A 75 -17.25 -6.82 -1.85
C ARG A 75 -18.50 -7.42 -1.18
N ALA A 76 -19.38 -8.03 -1.97
CA ALA A 76 -20.59 -8.70 -1.49
C ALA A 76 -20.31 -10.05 -0.81
N ARG A 77 -19.22 -10.74 -1.20
CA ARG A 77 -18.85 -12.05 -0.69
C ARG A 77 -18.02 -11.97 0.60
N THR A 78 -17.33 -10.85 0.82
CA THR A 78 -16.47 -10.66 2.00
C THR A 78 -17.29 -10.23 3.22
N PRO A 79 -17.19 -10.92 4.37
CA PRO A 79 -17.85 -10.49 5.60
C PRO A 79 -17.35 -9.11 6.04
N ARG A 80 -18.27 -8.26 6.47
CA ARG A 80 -18.02 -6.86 6.86
C ARG A 80 -16.85 -6.66 7.85
N PRO A 81 -16.68 -7.45 8.93
CA PRO A 81 -15.55 -7.25 9.84
C PRO A 81 -14.21 -7.57 9.19
N VAL A 82 -14.14 -8.60 8.35
CA VAL A 82 -12.92 -8.94 7.60
C VAL A 82 -12.59 -7.84 6.59
N ARG A 83 -13.61 -7.28 5.93
CA ARG A 83 -13.45 -6.14 5.02
C ARG A 83 -12.89 -4.91 5.74
N ALA A 84 -13.45 -4.57 6.90
CA ALA A 84 -12.99 -3.44 7.71
C ALA A 84 -11.57 -3.65 8.22
N GLY A 85 -11.25 -4.85 8.72
CA GLY A 85 -9.91 -5.21 9.18
C GLY A 85 -8.88 -5.13 8.06
N TRP A 86 -9.17 -5.72 6.90
CA TRP A 86 -8.27 -5.70 5.74
C TRP A 86 -8.00 -4.29 5.23
N LEU A 87 -9.06 -3.48 5.05
CA LEU A 87 -8.92 -2.09 4.64
C LEU A 87 -8.20 -1.23 5.69
N GLY A 88 -8.40 -1.53 6.98
CA GLY A 88 -7.70 -0.87 8.07
C GLY A 88 -6.19 -1.14 8.04
N VAL A 89 -5.79 -2.40 7.86
CA VAL A 89 -4.38 -2.79 7.71
C VAL A 89 -3.75 -2.09 6.51
N VAL A 90 -4.43 -2.07 5.36
CA VAL A 90 -3.92 -1.39 4.16
C VAL A 90 -3.84 0.12 4.37
N ALA A 91 -4.82 0.74 5.03
CA ALA A 91 -4.77 2.17 5.34
C ALA A 91 -3.57 2.51 6.24
N LEU A 92 -3.30 1.71 7.27
CA LEU A 92 -2.12 1.86 8.12
C LEU A 92 -0.82 1.72 7.32
N GLY A 93 -0.75 0.72 6.43
CA GLY A 93 0.40 0.53 5.54
C GLY A 93 0.65 1.75 4.64
N GLN A 94 -0.41 2.32 4.05
CA GLN A 94 -0.29 3.52 3.21
C GLN A 94 0.15 4.76 4.01
N VAL A 95 -0.31 4.90 5.26
CA VAL A 95 0.17 5.98 6.15
C VAL A 95 1.65 5.79 6.47
N ALA A 96 2.09 4.56 6.77
CA ALA A 96 3.51 4.28 7.02
C ALA A 96 4.38 4.61 5.79
N ILE A 97 3.94 4.22 4.59
CA ILE A 97 4.62 4.55 3.32
C ILE A 97 4.69 6.07 3.13
N ALA A 98 3.59 6.79 3.38
CA ALA A 98 3.55 8.24 3.26
C ALA A 98 4.53 8.94 4.22
N VAL A 99 4.62 8.46 5.46
CA VAL A 99 5.55 8.98 6.48
C VAL A 99 7.00 8.71 6.06
N LEU A 100 7.32 7.49 5.63
CA LEU A 100 8.67 7.14 5.16
C LEU A 100 9.07 7.96 3.93
N ALA A 101 8.16 8.14 2.98
CA ALA A 101 8.39 8.99 1.81
C ALA A 101 8.64 10.45 2.22
N LEU A 102 7.87 10.99 3.17
CA LEU A 102 8.10 12.34 3.71
C LEU A 102 9.46 12.46 4.40
N ILE A 103 9.84 11.49 5.23
CA ILE A 103 11.16 11.46 5.88
C ILE A 103 12.26 11.49 4.83
N ASN A 104 12.13 10.69 3.75
CA ASN A 104 13.10 10.66 2.68
C ASN A 104 13.16 11.99 1.91
N VAL A 105 12.00 12.60 1.63
CA VAL A 105 11.88 13.91 0.96
C VAL A 105 12.53 15.03 1.78
N PHE A 106 12.36 15.04 3.10
CA PHE A 106 12.96 16.06 3.97
C PHE A 106 14.41 15.77 4.36
N GLY A 107 14.86 14.52 4.21
CA GLY A 107 16.22 14.09 4.53
C GLY A 107 17.22 14.19 3.38
N GLN A 108 16.76 14.38 2.14
CA GLN A 108 17.61 14.48 0.96
C GLN A 108 17.65 15.90 0.39
N ASP A 109 18.76 16.25 -0.25
CA ASP A 109 18.87 17.50 -1.01
C ASP A 109 17.79 17.57 -2.10
N PRO A 110 17.26 18.77 -2.42
CA PRO A 110 16.15 18.92 -3.35
C PRO A 110 16.54 18.46 -4.76
N GLY A 111 16.13 17.24 -5.10
CA GLY A 111 16.30 16.60 -6.41
C GLY A 111 14.97 16.12 -7.01
N PRO A 112 15.00 15.48 -8.20
CA PRO A 112 13.81 14.92 -8.86
C PRO A 112 13.04 13.94 -7.97
N ASP A 113 13.74 13.24 -7.09
CA ASP A 113 13.19 12.26 -6.14
C ASP A 113 12.17 12.85 -5.17
N VAL A 114 12.25 14.16 -4.89
CA VAL A 114 11.28 14.88 -4.07
C VAL A 114 9.90 14.90 -4.73
N VAL A 115 9.84 15.06 -6.05
CA VAL A 115 8.57 15.09 -6.81
C VAL A 115 7.91 13.71 -6.81
N PHE A 116 8.71 12.66 -7.01
CA PHE A 116 8.22 11.28 -6.94
C PHE A 116 7.75 10.91 -5.53
N GLY A 117 8.52 11.30 -4.50
CA GLY A 117 8.14 11.12 -3.10
C GLY A 117 6.83 11.82 -2.77
N ALA A 118 6.67 13.10 -3.13
CA ALA A 118 5.45 13.87 -2.90
C ALA A 118 4.24 13.28 -3.64
N ALA A 119 4.40 12.88 -4.91
CA ALA A 119 3.34 12.24 -5.69
C ALA A 119 2.90 10.92 -5.06
N MET A 120 3.86 10.12 -4.57
CA MET A 120 3.59 8.87 -3.89
C MET A 120 2.88 9.07 -2.56
N THR A 121 3.28 10.08 -1.77
CA THR A 121 2.60 10.47 -0.53
C THR A 121 1.15 10.86 -0.79
N VAL A 122 0.88 11.68 -1.82
CA VAL A 122 -0.49 12.08 -2.18
C VAL A 122 -1.33 10.86 -2.59
N ALA A 123 -0.79 9.98 -3.42
CA ALA A 123 -1.48 8.76 -3.83
C ALA A 123 -1.78 7.84 -2.62
N ALA A 124 -0.81 7.67 -1.73
CA ALA A 124 -0.94 6.84 -0.53
C ALA A 124 -2.00 7.40 0.43
N LEU A 125 -2.01 8.71 0.67
CA LEU A 125 -3.04 9.36 1.48
C LEU A 125 -4.43 9.25 0.84
N GLY A 126 -4.53 9.35 -0.49
CA GLY A 126 -5.78 9.14 -1.22
C GLY A 126 -6.33 7.72 -1.05
N ILE A 127 -5.47 6.71 -1.15
CA ILE A 127 -5.83 5.31 -0.90
C ILE A 127 -6.24 5.11 0.56
N ALA A 128 -5.48 5.66 1.51
CA ALA A 128 -5.79 5.55 2.95
C ALA A 128 -7.17 6.14 3.26
N ALA A 129 -7.47 7.33 2.73
CA ALA A 129 -8.78 7.96 2.90
C ALA A 129 -9.92 7.12 2.31
N ALA A 130 -9.71 6.54 1.12
CA ALA A 130 -10.68 5.64 0.49
C ALA A 130 -10.92 4.38 1.36
N CYS A 131 -9.85 3.73 1.82
CA CYS A 131 -9.92 2.56 2.70
C CYS A 131 -10.64 2.87 4.02
N ILE A 132 -10.35 4.02 4.65
CA ILE A 132 -11.01 4.46 5.89
C ILE A 132 -12.50 4.72 5.66
N SER A 133 -12.87 5.38 4.55
CA SER A 133 -14.27 5.68 4.25
C SER A 133 -15.08 4.39 4.07
N GLU A 134 -14.53 3.39 3.40
CA GLU A 134 -15.15 2.08 3.17
C GLU A 134 -15.14 1.18 4.42
N ALA A 135 -14.12 1.28 5.27
CA ALA A 135 -14.09 0.64 6.57
C ALA A 135 -15.17 1.22 7.51
N ARG A 136 -15.35 2.54 7.54
CA ARG A 136 -16.39 3.20 8.35
C ARG A 136 -17.81 2.84 7.95
N THR A 137 -18.07 2.63 6.66
CA THR A 137 -19.37 2.12 6.20
C THR A 137 -19.59 0.63 6.48
N ALA A 138 -18.54 -0.11 6.82
CA ALA A 138 -18.60 -1.54 7.14
C ALA A 138 -18.86 -1.83 8.62
N VAL A 139 -18.59 -0.87 9.52
CA VAL A 139 -18.78 -1.01 10.97
C VAL A 139 -20.12 -0.41 11.38
N PRO A 140 -21.09 -1.20 11.88
CA PRO A 140 -22.25 -0.63 12.56
C PRO A 140 -21.80 -0.12 13.94
N PHE A 141 -21.82 1.20 14.15
CA PHE A 141 -21.87 1.73 15.50
C PHE A 141 -23.24 1.40 16.09
N GLY A 142 -23.27 0.47 17.04
CA GLY A 142 -24.45 0.17 17.84
C GLY A 142 -24.08 -0.65 19.07
N PRO A 143 -24.12 -0.08 20.28
CA PRO A 143 -24.03 -0.88 21.49
C PRO A 143 -25.34 -1.65 21.65
N HIS A 144 -25.27 -2.99 21.58
CA HIS A 144 -26.35 -3.82 22.09
C HIS A 144 -26.32 -3.77 23.62
N VAL A 145 -26.87 -2.70 24.21
CA VAL A 145 -27.40 -2.76 25.57
C VAL A 145 -28.82 -3.32 25.44
N GLN A 146 -28.96 -4.61 25.71
CA GLN A 146 -30.27 -5.20 25.99
C GLN A 146 -30.63 -4.77 27.42
N ALA A 147 -31.71 -4.00 27.56
CA ALA A 147 -32.43 -3.79 28.81
C ALA A 147 -33.77 -4.53 28.71
#